data_AF-A0A500P8H4-F1
#
_entry.id   AF-A0A500P8H4-F1
#
_cell.length_a   1.000
_cell.length_b   1.000
_cell.length_c   1.000
_cell.angle_alpha   90.00
_cell.angle_beta   90.00
_cell.angle_gamma   90.00
#
_symmetry.space_group_name_H-M   'P 1'
#
loop_
_entity.id
_entity.type
_entity.pdbx_description
1 polymer ?
#
loop_
_entity_poly.entity_id
_entity_poly.type
_entity_poly.pdbx_seq_one_letter_code
_entity_poly.pdbx_strand_id
1 'polypeptide(L)' 'MNEGYYWIQHNGVVQVAYYTNDTVDDLESGQLIVGVWHLTRGDDICHNGEAEVLSGPLQPPV' A
#
# COMPACT_ATOMS: atom_id res chain seq x y z
N MET A 1 3.47 -7.92 -3.89
CA MET A 1 2.09 -8.30 -4.28
C MET A 1 1.91 -8.08 -5.79
N ASN A 2 0.76 -8.40 -6.38
CA ASN A 2 0.47 -7.91 -7.73
C ASN A 2 0.12 -6.43 -7.64
N GLU A 3 0.44 -5.65 -8.67
CA GLU A 3 0.02 -4.25 -8.72
C GLU A 3 -1.48 -4.16 -8.91
N GLY A 4 -2.13 -3.23 -8.22
CA GLY A 4 -3.58 -3.14 -8.21
C GLY A 4 -4.16 -2.41 -7.02
N TYR A 5 -5.48 -2.21 -7.03
CA TYR A 5 -6.21 -1.63 -5.89
C TYR A 5 -6.52 -2.70 -4.86
N TYR A 6 -6.35 -2.40 -3.58
CA TYR A 6 -6.67 -3.30 -2.46
C TYR A 6 -7.44 -2.55 -1.38
N TRP A 7 -8.24 -3.28 -0.61
CA TRP A 7 -8.71 -2.82 0.70
C TRP A 7 -7.61 -3.08 1.73
N ILE A 8 -7.20 -2.02 2.42
CA ILE A 8 -6.21 -2.08 3.49
C ILE A 8 -6.75 -1.42 4.76
N GLN A 9 -6.15 -1.76 5.90
CA GLN A 9 -6.27 -1.02 7.15
C GLN A 9 -4.93 -0.39 7.49
N HIS A 10 -4.93 0.93 7.69
CA HIS A 10 -3.76 1.69 8.15
C HIS A 10 -4.21 2.67 9.22
N ASN A 11 -3.54 2.69 10.37
CA ASN A 11 -3.86 3.54 11.52
C ASN A 11 -5.35 3.50 11.95
N GLY A 12 -5.95 2.31 11.90
CA GLY A 12 -7.35 2.08 12.25
C GLY A 12 -8.38 2.53 11.20
N VAL A 13 -7.93 3.03 10.04
CA VAL A 13 -8.80 3.44 8.94
C VAL A 13 -8.80 2.36 7.85
N VAL A 14 -9.99 1.88 7.51
CA VAL A 14 -10.20 0.98 6.35
C VAL A 14 -10.40 1.82 5.10
N GLN A 15 -9.56 1.61 4.08
CA GLN A 15 -9.60 2.36 2.83
C GLN A 15 -9.10 1.55 1.64
N VAL A 16 -9.39 2.04 0.43
CA VAL A 16 -8.78 1.53 -0.80
C VAL A 16 -7.45 2.27 -1.03
N ALA A 17 -6.42 1.53 -1.45
CA ALA A 17 -5.12 2.04 -1.88
C ALA A 17 -4.61 1.26 -3.09
N TYR A 18 -3.78 1.88 -3.92
CA TYR A 18 -3.13 1.21 -5.06
C TYR A 18 -1.72 0.75 -4.65
N TYR A 19 -1.36 -0.49 -4.96
CA TYR A 19 -0.04 -1.04 -4.72
C TYR A 19 0.80 -1.04 -6.00
N THR A 20 2.04 -0.56 -5.94
CA THR A 20 3.07 -0.77 -6.96
C THR A 20 4.23 -1.58 -6.40
N ASN A 21 5.03 -2.23 -7.25
CA ASN A 21 6.27 -2.89 -6.86
C ASN A 21 7.48 -1.94 -6.96
N ASP A 22 7.26 -0.63 -6.85
CA ASP A 22 8.34 0.35 -6.86
C ASP A 22 9.27 0.13 -5.65
N THR A 23 10.55 0.43 -5.85
CA THR A 23 11.55 0.41 -4.77
C THR A 23 11.69 1.82 -4.20
N VAL A 24 11.53 1.94 -2.89
CA VAL A 24 11.63 3.22 -2.17
C VAL A 24 12.58 3.07 -0.99
N ASP A 25 13.31 4.14 -0.66
CA ASP A 25 14.05 4.23 0.59
C ASP A 25 13.06 4.44 1.76
N ASP A 26 12.98 3.46 2.65
CA ASP A 26 12.28 3.63 3.92
C ASP A 26 13.10 4.54 4.83
N LEU A 27 12.58 5.75 5.06
CA LEU A 27 13.26 6.78 5.86
C LEU A 27 13.40 6.40 7.33
N GLU A 28 12.57 5.51 7.86
CA GLU A 28 12.64 5.08 9.26
C GLU A 28 13.76 4.06 9.47
N SER A 29 13.78 3.02 8.65
CA SER A 29 14.79 1.95 8.77
C SER A 29 16.08 2.22 8.00
N GLY A 30 16.07 3.16 7.05
CA GLY A 30 17.15 3.42 6.11
C GLY A 30 17.37 2.30 5.09
N GLN A 31 16.41 1.38 4.93
CA GLN A 31 16.48 0.25 4.01
C GLN A 31 15.69 0.51 2.73
N LEU A 32 16.11 -0.11 1.63
CA LEU A 32 15.30 -0.16 0.42
C LEU A 32 14.15 -1.17 0.62
N ILE A 33 12.92 -0.69 0.53
CA ILE A 33 11.70 -1.49 0.58
C ILE A 33 11.12 -1.60 -0.82
N VAL A 34 10.67 -2.80 -1.18
CA VAL A 34 9.91 -3.06 -2.41
C VAL A 34 8.44 -3.04 -2.08
N GLY A 35 7.72 -2.12 -2.69
CA GLY A 35 6.29 -1.95 -2.52
C GLY A 35 5.93 -0.59 -1.95
N VAL A 36 5.07 0.13 -2.67
CA VAL A 36 4.50 1.41 -2.24
C VAL A 36 2.98 1.30 -2.26
N TRP A 37 2.34 1.82 -1.22
CA TRP A 37 0.90 2.03 -1.17
C TRP A 37 0.58 3.49 -1.46
N HIS A 38 -0.11 3.71 -2.58
CA HIS A 38 -0.69 4.99 -2.91
C HIS A 38 -2.05 5.12 -2.26
N LEU A 39 -2.11 5.85 -1.14
CA LEU A 39 -3.33 6.04 -0.38
C LEU A 39 -4.27 6.98 -1.14
N THR A 40 -5.57 6.71 -1.07
CA THR A 40 -6.57 7.64 -1.66
C THR A 40 -6.66 8.95 -0.88
N ARG A 41 -6.20 8.96 0.38
CA ARG A 41 -6.14 10.12 1.26
C ARG A 41 -4.88 10.05 2.11
N GLY A 42 -4.12 11.15 2.14
CA GLY A 42 -2.88 11.25 2.89
C GLY A 42 -1.65 10.97 2.02
N ASP A 43 -0.52 10.73 2.68
CA ASP A 43 0.74 10.43 2.03
C ASP A 43 0.84 8.94 1.68
N ASP A 44 1.67 8.62 0.69
CA ASP A 44 2.01 7.26 0.34
C ASP A 44 2.82 6.60 1.47
N ILE A 45 2.64 5.30 1.64
CA ILE A 45 3.33 4.53 2.69
C ILE A 45 4.10 3.35 2.12
N CYS A 46 5.15 2.95 2.80
CA CYS A 46 5.98 1.81 2.40
C CYS A 46 5.24 0.48 2.68
N HIS A 47 5.56 -0.56 1.92
CA HIS A 47 5.14 -1.92 2.25
C HIS A 47 6.06 -2.56 3.31
N ASN A 48 6.19 -1.91 4.46
CA ASN A 48 7.05 -2.29 5.59
C ASN A 48 6.26 -2.86 6.80
N GLY A 49 4.93 -2.94 6.69
CA GLY A 49 4.05 -3.42 7.75
C GLY A 49 3.12 -2.36 8.36
N GLU A 50 3.22 -1.10 7.94
CA GLU A 50 2.29 -0.02 8.36
C GLU A 50 0.83 -0.27 7.97
N ALA A 51 0.61 -0.99 6.86
CA ALA A 51 -0.72 -1.37 6.38
C ALA A 51 -0.96 -2.88 6.40
N GLU A 52 -2.13 -3.26 6.90
CA GLU A 52 -2.67 -4.62 6.80
C GLU A 52 -3.56 -4.73 5.56
N VAL A 53 -3.33 -5.77 4.75
CA VAL A 53 -4.19 -6.06 3.58
C VAL A 53 -5.41 -6.84 4.03
N LEU A 54 -6.60 -6.28 3.80
CA LEU A 54 -7.88 -6.91 4.13
C LEU A 54 -8.45 -7.70 2.94
N SER A 55 -8.33 -7.17 1.73
CA SER A 55 -8.84 -7.81 0.51
C SER A 55 -8.23 -7.24 -0.77
N GLY A 56 -8.18 -8.05 -1.83
CA GLY A 56 -7.78 -7.63 -3.17
C GLY A 56 -6.80 -8.59 -3.86
N PRO A 57 -6.34 -8.25 -5.08
CA PRO A 57 -6.62 -7.00 -5.80
C PRO A 57 -8.08 -6.91 -6.25
N LEU A 58 -8.63 -5.69 -6.27
CA LEU A 58 -9.97 -5.40 -6.76
C LEU A 58 -10.01 -5.58 -8.27
N GLN A 59 -11.10 -6.15 -8.76
CA GLN A 59 -11.37 -6.21 -10.20
C GLN A 59 -11.84 -4.85 -10.71
N PRO A 60 -11.48 -4.47 -11.95
CA PRO A 60 -12.02 -3.28 -12.57
C PRO A 60 -13.55 -3.39 -12.69
N PRO A 61 -14.26 -2.25 -12.60
CA PRO A 61 -15.70 -2.23 -12.88
C PRO A 61 -15.98 -2.66 -14.33
N VAL A 62 -17.16 -3.25 -14.55
CA VAL A 62 -17.66 -3.72 -15.85
C VAL A 62 -18.26 -2.59 -16.67
#